data_AF-A0A3N5QB27-F1
#
_entry.id   AF-A0A3N5QB27-F1
#
_cell.length_a   1.000
_cell.length_b   1.000
_cell.length_c   1.000
_cell.angle_alpha   90.00
_cell.angle_beta   90.00
_cell.angle_gamma   90.00
#
_symmetry.space_group_name_H-M   'P 1'
#
loop_
_entity.id
_entity.type
_entity.pdbx_description
1 polymer ?
#
loop_
_entity_poly.entity_id
_entity_poly.type
_entity_poly.pdbx_seq_one_letter_code
_entity_poly.pdbx_strand_id
1 'polypeptide(L)' 'MNMVLKTITRSADKFLLFRLYKYYIIDSIIIVKREGFKSLIKKRGWKFLLIIAGYYAVRDTIIYILIPLIIAKGLI' A
#
# COMPACT_ATOMS: atom_id res chain seq x y z
N MET A 1 -20.74 -21.70 6.51
CA MET A 1 -19.44 -21.11 6.14
C MET A 1 -18.36 -22.19 6.27
N ASN A 2 -17.82 -22.70 5.15
CA ASN A 2 -17.03 -23.94 5.10
C ASN A 2 -15.65 -23.81 5.76
N MET A 3 -15.21 -24.88 6.44
CA MET A 3 -13.91 -24.99 7.13
C MET A 3 -12.71 -24.71 6.22
N VAL A 4 -12.83 -25.05 4.93
CA VAL A 4 -11.82 -24.79 3.88
C VAL A 4 -11.64 -23.28 3.64
N LEU A 5 -12.74 -22.52 3.50
CA LEU A 5 -12.71 -21.07 3.31
C LEU A 5 -12.10 -20.34 4.52
N LYS A 6 -12.37 -20.84 5.73
CA LYS A 6 -11.79 -20.32 6.97
C LYS A 6 -10.27 -20.55 7.06
N THR A 7 -9.77 -21.60 6.42
CA THR A 7 -8.33 -21.95 6.41
C THR A 7 -7.56 -21.13 5.39
N ILE A 8 -8.14 -20.91 4.20
CA ILE A 8 -7.53 -20.10 3.13
C ILE A 8 -7.42 -18.63 3.56
N THR A 9 -8.47 -18.07 4.16
CA THR A 9 -8.46 -16.70 4.71
C THR A 9 -7.42 -16.55 5.82
N ARG A 10 -7.34 -17.52 6.74
CA ARG A 10 -6.37 -17.54 7.84
C ARG A 10 -4.92 -17.69 7.37
N SER A 11 -4.68 -18.27 6.20
CA SER A 11 -3.35 -18.34 5.58
C SER A 11 -2.96 -17.02 4.91
N ALA A 12 -3.89 -16.39 4.19
CA ALA A 12 -3.68 -15.08 3.56
C ALA A 12 -3.42 -13.96 4.58
N ASP A 13 -4.06 -14.02 5.76
CA ASP A 13 -3.82 -13.06 6.84
C ASP A 13 -2.41 -13.15 7.46
N LYS A 14 -1.66 -14.24 7.20
CA LYS A 14 -0.26 -14.36 7.64
C LYS A 14 0.69 -13.53 6.79
N PHE A 15 0.31 -13.18 5.55
CA PHE A 15 1.13 -12.33 4.71
C PHE A 15 1.11 -10.90 5.24
N LEU A 16 2.23 -10.49 5.84
CA LEU A 16 2.43 -9.17 6.45
C LEU A 16 2.09 -8.04 5.48
N LEU A 17 2.44 -8.22 4.20
CA LEU A 17 2.10 -7.31 3.11
C LEU A 17 0.60 -7.16 2.90
N PHE A 18 -0.15 -8.27 2.92
CA PHE A 18 -1.60 -8.23 2.77
C PHE A 18 -2.26 -7.51 3.94
N ARG A 19 -1.76 -7.75 5.16
CA ARG A 19 -2.24 -7.09 6.37
C ARG A 19 -1.97 -5.59 6.34
N LEU A 20 -0.78 -5.19 5.90
CA LEU A 20 -0.41 -3.78 5.72
C LEU A 20 -1.24 -3.12 4.61
N TYR A 21 -1.44 -3.78 3.48
CA TYR A 21 -2.27 -3.28 2.38
C TYR A 21 -3.70 -3.05 2.83
N LYS A 22 -4.31 -4.06 3.46
CA LYS A 22 -5.68 -3.98 3.98
C LYS A 22 -5.83 -2.85 4.99
N TYR A 23 -4.85 -2.71 5.89
CA TYR A 23 -4.88 -1.65 6.88
C TYR A 23 -4.58 -0.27 6.29
N TYR A 24 -3.63 -0.09 5.38
CA TYR A 24 -3.26 1.25 4.90
C TYR A 24 -4.07 1.74 3.71
N ILE A 25 -4.59 0.85 2.86
CA ILE A 25 -5.30 1.22 1.64
C ILE A 25 -6.81 1.08 1.83
N ILE A 26 -7.29 -0.14 2.11
CA ILE A 26 -8.72 -0.43 2.15
C ILE A 26 -9.40 0.36 3.29
N ASP A 27 -8.85 0.28 4.50
CA ASP A 27 -9.39 0.99 5.67
C ASP A 27 -9.36 2.51 5.48
N SER A 28 -8.29 3.05 4.89
CA SER A 28 -8.19 4.48 4.57
C SER A 28 -9.27 4.94 3.59
N ILE A 29 -9.55 4.15 2.55
CA ILE A 29 -10.62 4.44 1.58
C ILE A 29 -11.99 4.46 2.28
N ILE A 30 -12.22 3.53 3.21
CA ILE A 30 -13.47 3.46 3.98
C ILE A 30 -13.63 4.69 4.88
N ILE A 31 -12.57 5.11 5.57
CA ILE A 31 -12.58 6.31 6.41
C ILE A 31 -12.89 7.55 5.57
N VAL A 32 -12.24 7.71 4.41
CA VAL A 32 -12.50 8.85 3.50
C VAL A 32 -13.94 8.84 3.01
N LYS A 33 -14.46 7.66 2.64
CA LYS A 33 -15.83 7.53 2.13
C LYS A 33 -16.90 7.84 3.18
N ARG A 34 -16.64 7.53 4.46
CA ARG A 34 -17.61 7.73 5.56
C ARG A 34 -17.49 9.06 6.27
N GLU A 35 -16.27 9.51 6.53
CA GLU A 35 -15.97 10.63 7.42
C GLU A 35 -15.20 11.77 6.72
N GLY A 36 -14.83 11.58 5.45
CA GLY A 36 -14.11 12.56 4.65
C GLY A 36 -12.59 12.56 4.86
N PHE A 37 -11.90 13.27 3.97
CA PHE A 37 -10.44 13.29 3.91
C PHE A 37 -9.79 13.92 5.15
N LYS A 38 -10.42 14.93 5.77
CA LYS A 38 -9.94 15.53 7.02
C LYS A 38 -9.90 14.52 8.17
N SER A 39 -10.88 13.61 8.27
CA SER A 39 -10.90 12.59 9.32
C SER A 39 -9.77 11.57 9.11
N LEU A 40 -9.45 11.20 7.87
CA LEU A 40 -8.33 10.32 7.57
C LEU A 40 -6.99 10.88 8.08
N ILE A 41 -6.71 12.16 7.78
CA ILE A 41 -5.49 12.83 8.24
C ILE A 41 -5.48 12.93 9.77
N LYS A 42 -6.63 13.20 10.41
CA LYS A 42 -6.72 13.26 11.88
C LYS A 42 -6.48 11.91 12.55
N LYS A 43 -6.99 10.82 11.96
CA LYS A 43 -6.85 9.45 12.50
C LYS A 43 -5.47 8.85 12.24
N ARG A 44 -4.88 9.09 11.07
CA ARG A 44 -3.58 8.50 10.68
C ARG A 44 -2.38 9.41 10.94
N GLY A 45 -2.62 10.72 11.04
CA GLY A 45 -1.59 11.74 11.25
C GLY A 45 -0.62 11.90 10.08
N TRP A 46 0.45 12.63 10.35
CA TRP A 46 1.53 12.93 9.41
C TRP A 46 2.25 11.70 8.82
N LYS A 47 2.23 10.55 9.53
CA LYS A 47 2.83 9.29 9.06
C LYS A 47 2.18 8.79 7.76
N PHE A 48 0.90 9.04 7.55
CA PHE A 48 0.21 8.67 6.31
C PHE A 48 0.74 9.43 5.10
N LEU A 49 0.98 10.73 5.27
CA LEU A 49 1.60 11.58 4.26
C LEU A 49 3.00 11.09 3.91
N LEU A 50 3.81 10.71 4.90
CA LEU A 50 5.14 10.13 4.65
C LEU A 50 5.09 8.83 3.87
N ILE A 51 4.11 7.97 4.14
CA ILE A 51 3.96 6.70 3.40
C ILE A 51 3.56 6.97 1.95
N ILE A 52 2.65 7.91 1.70
CA ILE A 52 2.29 8.33 0.34
C ILE A 52 3.51 8.93 -0.35
N ALA A 53 4.16 9.90 0.28
CA ALA A 53 5.33 10.57 -0.28
C ALA A 53 6.46 9.56 -0.58
N GLY A 54 6.73 8.63 0.34
CA GLY A 54 7.71 7.57 0.17
C GLY A 54 7.34 6.62 -0.97
N TYR A 55 6.06 6.22 -1.08
CA TYR A 55 5.59 5.40 -2.20
C TYR A 55 5.82 6.09 -3.55
N TYR A 56 5.45 7.36 -3.66
CA TYR A 56 5.69 8.15 -4.88
C TYR A 56 7.17 8.34 -5.17
N ALA A 57 8.00 8.59 -4.14
CA ALA A 57 9.45 8.74 -4.30
C ALA A 57 10.11 7.45 -4.81
N VAL A 58 9.74 6.30 -4.27
CA VAL A 58 10.24 4.99 -4.74
C VAL A 58 9.78 4.73 -6.17
N ARG A 59 8.51 4.99 -6.47
CA ARG A 59 7.94 4.82 -7.81
C ARG A 59 8.64 5.69 -8.84
N ASP A 60 8.88 6.96 -8.52
CA ASP A 60 9.59 7.88 -9.41
C ASP A 60 11.07 7.51 -9.55
N THR A 61 11.71 7.04 -8.48
CA THR A 61 13.07 6.49 -8.57
C THR A 61 13.13 5.29 -9.51
N ILE A 62 12.17 4.36 -9.43
CA ILE A 62 12.14 3.20 -10.31
C ILE A 62 11.91 3.64 -11.77
N ILE A 63 10.91 4.49 -12.01
CA ILE A 63 10.51 4.87 -13.37
C ILE A 63 11.56 5.74 -14.05
N TYR A 64 12.12 6.72 -13.34
CA TYR A 64 12.97 7.75 -13.94
C TYR A 64 14.46 7.52 -13.73
N ILE A 65 14.86 6.68 -12.78
CA ILE A 65 16.27 6.37 -12.54
C ILE A 65 16.55 4.92 -12.91
N LEU A 66 15.83 3.97 -12.31
CA LEU A 66 16.16 2.56 -12.44
C LEU A 66 15.91 2.03 -13.86
N ILE A 67 14.74 2.29 -14.44
CA ILE A 67 14.41 1.85 -15.80
C ILE A 67 15.40 2.42 -16.83
N PRO A 68 15.67 3.74 -16.89
CA PRO A 68 16.65 4.28 -17.83
C PRO A 68 18.06 3.75 -17.62
N LEU A 69 18.47 3.49 -16.37
CA LEU A 69 19.79 2.94 -16.06
C LEU A 69 19.94 1.49 -16.55
N ILE A 70 18.88 0.68 -16.43
CA ILE A 70 18.85 -0.70 -16.93
C ILE A 70 18.93 -0.70 -18.46
N ILE A 71 18.18 0.19 -19.12
CA ILE A 71 18.22 0.37 -20.59
C ILE A 71 19.62 0.82 -21.04
N ALA A 72 20.21 1.82 -20.38
CA ALA A 72 21.54 2.32 -20.70
C ALA A 72 22.64 1.26 -20.50
N LYS A 73 22.42 0.29 -19.61
CA LYS A 73 23.31 -0.86 -19.39
C LYS A 73 23.03 -2.05 -20.33
N GLY A 74 21.99 -1.98 -21.17
CA GLY A 74 21.60 -3.05 -22.09
C GLY A 74 21.13 -4.33 -21.39
N LEU A 75 20.59 -4.22 -20.17
CA LEU A 75 20.10 -5.37 -19.40
C LEU A 75 18.67 -5.79 -19.79
N ILE A 76 17.98 -4.94 -20.57
CA ILE A 76 16.65 -5.13 -21.16
C ILE A 76 16.64 -4.51 -22.55
#